data_AF-A0A559K438-F1
#
_entry.id   AF-A0A559K438-F1
#
_cell.length_a   1.000
_cell.length_b   1.000
_cell.length_c   1.000
_cell.angle_alpha   90.00
_cell.angle_beta   90.00
_cell.angle_gamma   90.00
#
_symmetry.space_group_name_H-M   'P 1'
#
loop_
_entity.id
_entity.type
_entity.pdbx_description
1 polymer ?
#
loop_
_entity_poly.entity_id
_entity_poly.type
_entity_poly.pdbx_seq_one_letter_code
_entity_poly.pdbx_strand_id
1 'polypeptide(L)' 'MFSPALEQKGIELHLELAETKIVADEDQLNQVWLNLLQNSIKFTPAAGQITLELTFKRRWPSFMSITVKLPKAPRPSNK' A
#
# COMPACT_ATOMS: atom_id res chain seq x y z
N MET A 1 -3.81 13.56 5.95
CA MET A 1 -4.27 12.68 7.05
C MET A 1 -3.18 11.74 7.54
N PHE A 2 -2.45 11.03 6.67
CA PHE A 2 -1.50 9.99 7.08
C PHE A 2 -0.06 10.45 7.32
N SER A 3 0.33 11.64 6.84
CA SER A 3 1.70 12.16 6.92
C SER A 3 2.32 12.10 8.32
N PRO A 4 1.62 12.52 9.40
CA PRO A 4 2.22 12.50 10.74
C PRO A 4 2.59 11.09 11.22
N ALA A 5 1.75 10.09 10.92
CA ALA A 5 1.98 8.70 11.33
C ALA A 5 3.09 8.02 10.51
N LEU A 6 3.17 8.35 9.22
CA LEU A 6 4.26 7.90 8.34
C LEU A 6 5.60 8.47 8.79
N GLU A 7 5.66 9.78 9.05
CA GLU A 7 6.85 10.48 9.54
C GLU A 7 7.29 9.95 10.91
N GLN A 8 6.36 9.78 11.85
CA GLN A 8 6.68 9.27 13.19
C GLN A 8 7.30 7.86 13.16
N LYS A 9 6.81 7.00 12.26
CA LYS A 9 7.36 5.65 12.09
C LYS A 9 8.54 5.59 11.11
N GLY A 10 8.88 6.68 10.43
CA GLY A 10 9.86 6.68 9.35
C GLY A 10 9.49 5.71 8.22
N ILE A 11 8.20 5.57 7.91
CA ILE A 11 7.73 4.65 6.87
C ILE A 11 7.85 5.34 5.50
N GLU A 12 8.49 4.66 4.56
CA GLU A 12 8.53 5.07 3.16
C GLU A 12 7.27 4.63 2.41
N LEU A 13 6.64 5.55 1.69
CA LEU A 13 5.47 5.27 0.86
C LEU A 13 5.85 5.31 -0.63
N HIS A 14 5.71 4.18 -1.31
CA HIS A 14 5.92 4.04 -2.74
C HIS A 14 4.58 3.87 -3.45
N LEU A 15 4.34 4.68 -4.48
CA LEU A 15 3.11 4.65 -5.27
C LEU A 15 3.44 4.36 -6.74
N GLU A 16 2.93 3.23 -7.23
CA GLU A 16 3.02 2.80 -8.62
C GLU A 16 1.60 2.64 -9.16
N LEU A 17 0.94 3.78 -9.38
CA LEU A 17 -0.47 3.83 -9.78
C LEU A 17 -0.56 4.40 -11.20
N ALA A 18 -1.11 3.62 -12.12
CA ALA A 18 -1.45 4.11 -13.46
C ALA A 18 -2.71 4.98 -13.41
N GLU A 19 -2.76 6.07 -14.17
CA GLU A 19 -3.97 6.87 -14.32
C GLU A 19 -5.11 6.00 -14.84
N THR A 20 -6.18 5.90 -14.05
CA THR A 20 -7.25 4.92 -14.27
C THR A 20 -8.60 5.54 -13.95
N LYS A 21 -9.60 5.22 -14.77
CA LYS A 21 -11.01 5.52 -14.47
C LYS A 21 -11.68 4.29 -13.87
N ILE A 22 -12.30 4.47 -12.71
CA ILE A 22 -13.01 3.41 -11.98
C ILE A 22 -14.49 3.82 -11.89
N VAL A 23 -15.39 2.90 -12.20
CA VAL A 23 -16.83 3.08 -11.95
C VAL A 23 -17.15 2.36 -10.64
N ALA A 24 -17.42 3.14 -9.60
CA ALA A 24 -17.75 2.66 -8.26
C ALA A 24 -18.52 3.74 -7.49
N ASP A 25 -19.07 3.34 -6.34
CA ASP A 25 -19.52 4.29 -5.32
C ASP A 25 -18.27 4.95 -4.69
N GLU A 26 -18.19 6.27 -4.80
CA GLU A 26 -17.01 7.05 -4.36
C GLU A 26 -16.78 6.94 -2.85
N ASP A 27 -17.84 7.00 -2.05
CA ASP A 27 -17.76 6.96 -0.59
C ASP A 27 -17.32 5.57 -0.11
N GLN A 28 -17.89 4.52 -0.69
CA GLN A 28 -17.50 3.14 -0.38
C GLN A 28 -16.05 2.87 -0.79
N LEU A 29 -15.63 3.35 -1.97
CA LEU A 29 -14.26 3.18 -2.44
C LEU A 29 -13.28 3.95 -1.54
N ASN A 30 -13.61 5.18 -1.14
CA ASN A 30 -12.84 5.95 -0.17
C ASN A 30 -12.70 5.22 1.16
N GLN A 31 -13.76 4.60 1.67
CA GLN A 31 -13.70 3.83 2.90
C GLN A 31 -12.74 2.64 2.80
N VAL A 32 -12.77 1.91 1.68
CA VAL A 32 -11.84 0.80 1.42
C VAL A 32 -10.39 1.30 1.41
N TRP A 33 -10.10 2.40 0.71
CA TRP A 33 -8.77 2.99 0.66
C TRP A 33 -8.24 3.38 2.04
N LEU A 34 -9.07 4.07 2.83
CA LEU A 34 -8.71 4.49 4.17
C LEU A 34 -8.41 3.29 5.07
N ASN A 35 -9.24 2.26 5.04
CA ASN A 35 -9.04 1.05 5.82
C ASN A 35 -7.72 0.35 5.47
N LEU A 36 -7.41 0.22 4.18
CA LEU A 36 -6.20 -0.44 3.72
C LEU A 36 -4.95 0.35 4.08
N LEU A 37 -4.95 1.67 3.88
CA LEU A 37 -3.82 2.54 4.25
C LEU A 37 -3.61 2.59 5.77
N GLN A 38 -4.67 2.73 6.56
CA GLN A 38 -4.59 2.72 8.02
C GLN A 38 -4.02 1.40 8.54
N ASN A 39 -4.50 0.26 8.02
CA ASN A 39 -3.97 -1.04 8.40
C ASN A 39 -2.50 -1.18 7.99
N SER A 40 -2.13 -0.74 6.79
CA SER A 40 -0.75 -0.76 6.33
C SER A 40 0.17 0.04 7.26
N ILE A 41 -0.19 1.27 7.62
CA ILE A 41 0.58 2.11 8.54
C ILE A 41 0.63 1.48 9.94
N LYS A 42 -0.49 0.93 10.43
CA LYS A 42 -0.57 0.30 11.76
C LYS A 42 0.37 -0.89 11.88
N PHE A 43 0.38 -1.77 10.89
CA PHE A 43 1.10 -3.04 10.95
C PHE A 43 2.50 -3.02 10.34
N THR A 44 2.86 -2.00 9.56
CA THR A 44 4.25 -1.82 9.12
C THR A 44 5.14 -1.37 10.31
N PRO A 45 6.26 -2.07 10.56
CA PRO A 45 7.26 -1.68 11.54
C PRO A 45 7.87 -0.30 11.25
N ALA A 46 8.52 0.29 12.26
CA ALA A 46 9.29 1.51 12.06
C ALA A 46 10.42 1.30 11.03
N ALA A 47 10.74 2.35 10.27
CA ALA A 47 11.67 2.31 9.13
C ALA A 47 11.29 1.29 8.04
N GLY A 48 10.00 0.89 7.98
CA GLY A 48 9.48 0.00 6.95
C GLY A 48 9.02 0.71 5.68
N GLN A 49 8.52 -0.06 4.73
CA GLN A 49 8.03 0.45 3.45
C GLN A 49 6.57 0.01 3.24
N ILE A 50 5.79 0.84 2.57
CA ILE A 50 4.47 0.52 2.05
C ILE A 50 4.49 0.79 0.54
N THR A 51 4.02 -0.16 -0.26
CA THR A 51 3.92 -0.01 -1.71
C THR A 51 2.45 -0.13 -2.14
N LEU A 52 1.96 0.79 -2.97
CA LEU A 52 0.66 0.66 -3.61
C LEU A 52 0.89 0.48 -5.11
N GLU A 53 0.37 -0.61 -5.67
CA GLU A 53 0.50 -0.95 -7.09
C GLU A 53 -0.90 -1.12 -7.69
N LEU A 54 -1.14 -0.66 -8.91
CA LEU A 54 -2.37 -0.93 -9.65
C LEU A 54 -2.03 -1.81 -10.86
N THR A 55 -2.55 -3.05 -10.88
CA THR A 55 -2.25 -4.01 -11.96
C THR A 55 -3.53 -4.46 -12.67
N PHE A 56 -3.49 -4.59 -14.00
CA PHE A 56 -4.62 -5.09 -14.79
C PHE A 56 -4.29 -6.48 -15.33
N LYS A 57 -4.95 -7.53 -14.81
CA LYS A 57 -4.77 -8.89 -15.34
C LYS A 57 -5.78 -9.22 -16.44
N ARG A 58 -5.29 -9.74 -17.57
CA ARG A 58 -6.06 -10.06 -18.78
C ARG A 58 -7.16 -11.13 -18.62
N ARG A 59 -7.24 -11.85 -17.49
CA ARG A 59 -8.11 -13.04 -17.33
C ARG A 59 -9.43 -12.76 -16.60
N TRP A 60 -9.60 -11.58 -16.02
CA TRP A 60 -10.82 -11.12 -15.34
C TRP A 60 -10.96 -9.62 -15.62
N PRO A 61 -12.18 -9.04 -15.69
CA PRO A 61 -12.31 -7.59 -15.80
C PRO A 61 -11.68 -6.96 -14.55
N SER A 62 -10.51 -6.36 -14.75
CA SER A 62 -9.79 -5.44 -13.87
C SER A 62 -9.95 -5.67 -12.36
N PHE A 63 -9.10 -6.49 -11.73
CA PHE A 63 -8.95 -6.43 -10.28
C PHE A 63 -7.81 -5.47 -9.91
N MET A 64 -7.99 -4.69 -8.85
CA MET A 64 -6.96 -3.83 -8.27
C MET A 64 -6.34 -4.54 -7.05
N SER A 65 -5.01 -4.51 -6.92
CA SER A 65 -4.30 -5.24 -5.86
C SER A 65 -3.38 -4.32 -5.05
N ILE A 66 -3.70 -4.09 -3.78
CA ILE A 66 -2.80 -3.37 -2.87
C ILE A 66 -1.85 -4.36 -2.19
N THR A 67 -0.53 -4.15 -2.26
CA THR A 67 0.48 -5.06 -1.69
C THR A 67 1.38 -4.34 -0.69
N VAL A 68 1.25 -4.65 0.60
CA VAL A 68 2.17 -4.12 1.61
C VAL A 68 3.45 -4.96 1.65
N LYS A 69 4.56 -4.41 1.16
CA LYS A 69 5.89 -5.04 1.25
C LYS A 69 6.58 -4.61 2.55
N LEU A 70 6.61 -5.49 3.54
CA LEU A 70 7.44 -5.28 4.73
C LEU A 70 8.92 -5.30 4.34
N PRO A 71 9.79 -4.51 4.99
CA PRO A 71 11.23 -4.61 4.76
C PRO A 71 11.67 -6.05 4.98
N LYS A 72 12.36 -6.64 4.00
CA LYS A 72 12.97 -7.97 4.18
C LYS A 72 13.87 -7.87 5.40
N ALA A 73 13.70 -8.75 6.39
CA ALA A 73 14.66 -8.90 7.47
C ALA A 73 16.07 -8.97 6.85
N PRO A 74 17.07 -8.29 7.43
CA PRO A 74 18.43 -8.35 6.91
C PRO A 74 18.78 -9.83 6.75
N ARG A 75 19.19 -10.22 5.53
CA ARG A 75 19.64 -11.59 5.31
C ARG A 75 20.73 -11.85 6.36
N PRO A 76 20.66 -12.95 7.14
CA PRO A 76 21.78 -13.28 8.02
C PRO A 76 23.03 -13.32 7.13
N SER A 77 24.04 -12.52 7.47
CA SER A 77 25.30 -12.56 6.75
C SER A 77 25.83 -13.98 6.91
N ASN A 78 26.01 -14.70 5.81
CA ASN A 78 26.77 -15.94 5.82
C ASN A 78 28.18 -15.59 6.34
N LYS A 79 28.47 -15.99 7.57
CA LYS A 79 29.82 -16.24 8.05
C LYS A 79 30.15 -17.70 7.79
#